data_AF-A0A844EHE4-F1
#
_entry.id   AF-A0A844EHE4-F1
#
_cell.length_a   1.000
_cell.length_b   1.000
_cell.length_c   1.000
_cell.angle_alpha   90.00
_cell.angle_beta   90.00
_cell.angle_gamma   90.00
#
_symmetry.space_group_name_H-M   'P 1'
#
loop_
_entity.id
_entity.type
_entity.pdbx_description
1 polymer ?
#
loop_
_entity_poly.entity_id
_entity_poly.type
_entity_poly.pdbx_seq_one_letter_code
_entity_poly.pdbx_strand_id
1 'polypeptide(L)'
;GATTENPSFEINSALLSRCKVFVLQPLETDDIVQLIHQTLNNPAAFPKETIEIDDDAVQEIAEFANGDARVALNTLEMAVNNSSKEDGTVKVSTDNLHQLMNTKSFLYDKHGEEHYNIISALHKSMRNSDPDAAVYWLTRMLSGGEDPLYIARRMVRFASEDIGLADTNALNVAINVFEACQFL
;
A
#
# COMPACT_ATOMS: atom_id res chain seq x y z
N GLY A 1 20.87 3.49 -6.59
CA GLY A 1 19.57 4.06 -6.18
C GLY A 1 18.57 2.93 -6.11
N ALA A 2 17.56 3.06 -5.26
CA ALA A 2 16.43 2.14 -5.17
C ALA A 2 15.15 2.94 -5.45
N THR A 3 14.19 2.32 -6.14
CA THR A 3 12.92 2.94 -6.51
C THR A 3 11.87 1.83 -6.59
N THR A 4 10.64 2.12 -6.18
CA THR A 4 9.45 1.29 -6.46
C THR A 4 8.87 1.60 -7.83
N GLU A 5 9.16 2.79 -8.36
CA GLU A 5 8.73 3.27 -9.66
C GLU A 5 9.59 2.72 -10.80
N ASN A 6 9.01 2.64 -12.01
CA ASN A 6 9.71 2.15 -13.17
C ASN A 6 10.89 3.09 -13.56
N PRO A 7 12.15 2.61 -13.51
CA PRO A 7 13.33 3.44 -13.72
C PRO A 7 13.37 4.14 -15.09
N SER A 8 12.71 3.60 -16.12
CA SER A 8 12.72 4.20 -17.46
C SER A 8 11.93 5.50 -17.57
N PHE A 9 11.01 5.77 -16.62
CA PHE A 9 10.20 6.98 -16.60
C PHE A 9 10.79 8.08 -15.70
N GLU A 10 11.36 7.69 -14.55
CA GLU A 10 11.79 8.63 -13.51
C GLU A 10 13.29 8.97 -13.56
N ILE A 11 14.12 8.17 -14.23
CA ILE A 11 15.58 8.37 -14.25
C ILE A 11 16.10 8.83 -15.61
N ASN A 12 16.95 9.86 -15.59
CA ASN A 12 17.61 10.41 -16.78
C ASN A 12 18.38 9.31 -17.56
N SER A 13 18.19 9.29 -18.88
CA SER A 13 18.81 8.36 -19.83
C SER A 13 20.33 8.29 -19.71
N ALA A 14 21.00 9.41 -19.38
CA ALA A 14 22.44 9.47 -19.19
C ALA A 14 22.92 8.63 -17.99
N LEU A 15 22.10 8.49 -16.94
CA LEU A 15 22.36 7.61 -15.80
C LEU A 15 22.04 6.15 -16.14
N LEU A 16 20.89 5.90 -16.76
CA LEU A 16 20.51 4.54 -17.19
C LEU A 16 21.53 3.92 -18.14
N SER A 17 22.16 4.72 -19.01
CA SER A 17 23.22 4.25 -19.92
C SER A 17 24.49 3.74 -19.21
N ARG A 18 24.67 4.07 -17.93
CA ARG A 18 25.87 3.73 -17.13
C ARG A 18 25.54 2.88 -15.89
N CYS A 19 24.27 2.56 -15.64
CA CYS A 19 23.82 1.81 -14.49
C CYS A 19 23.13 0.51 -14.93
N LYS A 20 23.40 -0.59 -14.22
CA LYS A 20 22.61 -1.82 -14.38
C LYS A 20 21.33 -1.69 -13.56
N VAL A 21 20.20 -1.98 -14.20
CA VAL A 21 18.90 -2.06 -13.53
C VAL A 21 18.67 -3.50 -13.10
N PHE A 22 18.37 -3.68 -11.82
CA PHE A 22 17.96 -4.96 -11.25
C PHE A 22 16.52 -4.82 -10.77
N VAL A 23 15.66 -5.76 -11.17
CA VAL A 23 14.29 -5.83 -10.68
C VAL A 23 14.30 -6.74 -9.46
N LEU A 24 13.89 -6.20 -8.31
CA LEU A 24 13.67 -6.97 -7.09
C LEU A 24 12.20 -7.35 -7.04
N GLN A 25 11.92 -8.62 -6.75
CA GLN A 25 10.56 -9.10 -6.52
C GLN A 25 10.20 -8.95 -5.04
N PRO A 26 8.91 -8.82 -4.70
CA PRO A 26 8.44 -9.00 -3.34
C PRO A 26 8.88 -10.36 -2.79
N LEU A 27 9.07 -10.43 -1.47
CA LEU A 27 9.39 -11.69 -0.80
C LEU A 27 8.16 -12.61 -0.78
N GLU A 28 8.38 -13.91 -0.85
CA GLU A 28 7.32 -14.87 -0.56
C GLU A 28 7.05 -14.93 0.94
N THR A 29 5.87 -15.40 1.34
CA THR A 29 5.50 -15.52 2.76
C THR A 29 6.53 -16.34 3.55
N ASP A 30 7.00 -17.45 2.98
CA ASP A 30 8.01 -18.32 3.60
C ASP A 30 9.35 -17.60 3.83
N ASP A 31 9.75 -16.71 2.92
CA ASP A 31 10.97 -15.91 3.07
C ASP A 31 10.83 -14.95 4.25
N ILE A 32 9.65 -14.37 4.45
CA ILE A 32 9.37 -13.47 5.58
C ILE A 32 9.31 -14.24 6.90
N VAL A 33 8.69 -15.42 6.93
CA VAL A 33 8.71 -16.31 8.11
C VAL A 33 10.15 -16.63 8.51
N GLN A 34 10.99 -17.01 7.53
CA GLN A 34 12.40 -17.27 7.77
C GLN A 34 13.13 -16.04 8.29
N LEU A 35 12.86 -14.86 7.74
CA LEU A 35 13.43 -13.58 8.19
C LEU A 35 13.04 -13.28 9.64
N ILE A 36 11.78 -13.48 10.02
CA ILE A 36 11.31 -13.26 11.40
C ILE A 36 12.03 -14.20 12.36
N HIS A 37 12.12 -15.49 12.05
CA HIS A 37 12.88 -16.43 12.89
C HIS A 37 14.36 -16.07 12.99
N GLN A 38 15.00 -15.60 11.91
CA GLN A 38 16.39 -15.13 11.96
C GLN A 38 16.53 -13.91 12.87
N THR A 39 15.59 -12.96 12.83
CA THR A 39 15.57 -11.78 13.70
C THR A 39 15.40 -12.19 15.16
N LEU A 40 14.47 -13.09 15.48
CA LEU A 40 14.22 -13.57 16.85
C LEU A 40 15.45 -14.30 17.43
N ASN A 41 16.21 -15.01 16.59
CA ASN A 41 17.45 -15.69 17.00
C ASN A 41 18.67 -14.76 17.04
N ASN A 42 18.55 -13.50 16.58
CA ASN A 42 19.66 -12.56 16.54
C ASN A 42 19.75 -11.79 17.88
N PRO A 43 20.86 -11.92 18.63
CA PRO A 43 21.02 -11.22 19.91
C PRO A 43 20.98 -9.69 19.81
N ALA A 44 21.24 -9.14 18.62
CA ALA A 44 21.20 -7.70 18.36
C ALA A 44 19.78 -7.15 18.15
N ALA A 45 18.79 -8.00 17.84
CA ALA A 45 17.43 -7.55 17.54
C ALA A 45 16.71 -7.10 18.82
N PHE A 46 16.74 -7.91 19.88
CA PHE A 46 16.08 -7.65 21.15
C PHE A 46 17.03 -7.89 22.32
N PRO A 47 17.94 -6.93 22.62
CA PRO A 47 18.96 -7.13 23.63
C PRO A 47 18.33 -7.25 25.03
N LYS A 48 18.65 -8.35 25.73
CA LYS A 48 18.19 -8.69 27.10
C LYS A 48 16.71 -9.12 27.21
N GLU A 49 16.07 -9.41 26.09
CA GLU A 49 14.68 -9.88 26.07
C GLU A 49 14.62 -11.24 25.38
N THR A 50 13.92 -12.20 25.99
CA THR A 50 13.59 -13.48 25.35
C THR A 50 12.19 -13.36 24.80
N ILE A 51 12.02 -13.46 23.48
CA ILE A 51 10.69 -13.36 22.87
C ILE A 51 10.13 -14.75 22.68
N GLU A 52 8.96 -14.98 23.26
CA GLU A 52 8.13 -16.14 23.00
C GLU A 52 6.96 -15.70 22.12
N ILE A 53 6.96 -16.20 20.88
CA ILE A 53 5.92 -15.97 19.89
C ILE A 53 5.57 -17.32 19.26
N ASP A 54 4.28 -17.58 19.10
CA ASP A 54 3.80 -18.81 18.47
C ASP A 54 4.04 -18.76 16.95
N ASP A 55 4.31 -19.90 16.33
CA ASP A 55 4.57 -19.98 14.88
C ASP A 55 3.37 -19.49 14.06
N ASP A 56 2.14 -19.71 14.54
CA ASP A 56 0.92 -19.18 13.91
C ASP A 56 0.92 -17.64 13.87
N ALA A 57 1.39 -16.99 14.94
CA ALA A 57 1.51 -15.53 14.98
C ALA A 57 2.61 -15.01 14.04
N VAL A 58 3.70 -15.76 13.87
CA VAL A 58 4.74 -15.45 12.88
C VAL A 58 4.18 -15.54 11.46
N GLN A 59 3.40 -16.58 11.18
CA GLN A 59 2.72 -16.76 9.90
C GLN A 59 1.77 -15.60 9.61
N GLU A 60 0.96 -15.18 10.58
CA GLU A 60 0.06 -14.04 10.42
C GLU A 60 0.81 -12.73 10.12
N ILE A 61 1.92 -12.46 10.80
CA ILE A 61 2.75 -11.28 10.51
C ILE A 61 3.31 -11.35 9.08
N ALA A 62 3.75 -12.54 8.64
CA ALA A 62 4.30 -12.73 7.31
C ALA A 62 3.26 -12.51 6.21
N GLU A 63 2.05 -13.05 6.40
CA GLU A 63 0.91 -12.83 5.50
C GLU A 63 0.47 -11.36 5.49
N PHE A 64 0.43 -10.72 6.66
CA PHE A 64 0.11 -9.30 6.79
C PHE A 64 1.11 -8.39 6.07
N ALA A 65 2.39 -8.74 6.08
CA ALA A 65 3.45 -7.97 5.45
C ALA A 65 3.44 -8.00 3.91
N ASN A 66 2.75 -8.98 3.30
CA ASN A 66 2.51 -9.09 1.86
C ASN A 66 3.77 -8.82 0.99
N GLY A 67 4.90 -9.43 1.37
CA GLY A 67 6.16 -9.33 0.64
C GLY A 67 7.09 -8.18 1.06
N ASP A 68 6.70 -7.29 1.98
CA ASP A 68 7.56 -6.23 2.53
C ASP A 68 8.18 -6.62 3.89
N ALA A 69 9.46 -6.97 3.87
CA ALA A 69 10.26 -7.28 5.06
C ALA A 69 10.25 -6.17 6.12
N ARG A 70 10.20 -4.89 5.72
CA ARG A 70 10.17 -3.77 6.67
C ARG A 70 8.85 -3.74 7.44
N VAL A 71 7.74 -3.96 6.75
CA VAL A 71 6.42 -4.05 7.38
C VAL A 71 6.38 -5.22 8.36
N ALA A 72 6.90 -6.39 7.97
CA ALA A 72 6.99 -7.55 8.84
C ALA A 72 7.76 -7.25 10.14
N LEU A 73 8.97 -6.72 10.02
CA LEU A 73 9.84 -6.44 11.17
C LEU A 73 9.30 -5.32 12.07
N ASN A 74 8.72 -4.27 11.49
CA ASN A 74 8.06 -3.22 12.27
C ASN A 74 6.85 -3.75 13.03
N THR A 75 6.07 -4.64 12.41
CA THR A 75 4.90 -5.26 13.05
C THR A 75 5.34 -6.15 14.21
N LEU A 76 6.40 -6.95 14.01
CA LEU A 76 7.02 -7.74 15.08
C LEU A 76 7.52 -6.86 16.23
N GLU A 77 8.26 -5.78 15.93
CA GLU A 77 8.74 -4.83 16.93
C GLU A 77 7.58 -4.19 17.73
N MET A 78 6.51 -3.78 17.03
CA MET A 78 5.31 -3.25 17.68
C MET A 78 4.64 -4.30 18.57
N ALA A 79 4.53 -5.55 18.11
CA ALA A 79 3.94 -6.63 18.89
C ALA A 79 4.73 -6.90 20.17
N VAL A 80 6.06 -6.91 20.10
CA VAL A 80 6.96 -7.08 21.25
C VAL A 80 6.84 -5.90 22.22
N ASN A 81 6.87 -4.67 21.72
CA ASN A 81 6.83 -3.46 22.56
C ASN A 81 5.50 -3.25 23.28
N ASN A 82 4.39 -3.74 22.71
CA ASN A 82 3.06 -3.65 23.32
C ASN A 82 2.69 -4.88 24.17
N SER A 83 3.56 -5.89 24.22
CA SER A 83 3.34 -7.09 25.04
C SER A 83 3.86 -6.89 26.46
N SER A 84 3.20 -7.56 27.42
CA SER A 84 3.64 -7.56 28.82
C SER A 84 4.97 -8.30 28.96
N LYS A 85 5.91 -7.70 29.71
CA LYS A 85 7.22 -8.30 30.01
C LYS A 85 7.19 -8.88 31.42
N GLU A 86 7.35 -10.19 31.55
CA GLU A 86 7.52 -10.87 32.83
C GLU A 86 8.93 -11.44 32.90
N ASP A 87 9.72 -11.04 33.90
CA ASP A 87 11.08 -11.52 34.16
C ASP A 87 12.03 -11.54 32.94
N GLY A 88 11.92 -10.54 32.05
CA GLY A 88 12.75 -10.43 30.84
C GLY A 88 12.30 -11.31 29.68
N THR A 89 11.18 -12.02 29.83
CA THR A 89 10.51 -12.76 28.77
C THR A 89 9.31 -11.96 28.27
N VAL A 90 9.20 -11.79 26.96
CA VAL A 90 8.08 -11.10 26.29
C VAL A 90 7.25 -12.15 25.59
N LYS A 91 6.00 -12.33 26.05
CA LYS A 91 5.07 -13.26 25.42
C LYS A 91 4.11 -12.49 24.51
N VAL A 92 4.22 -12.74 23.21
CA VAL A 92 3.35 -12.11 22.21
C VAL A 92 2.07 -12.94 22.10
N SER A 93 0.94 -12.35 22.52
CA SER A 93 -0.39 -12.96 22.35
C SER A 93 -0.97 -12.62 20.97
N THR A 94 -1.61 -13.60 20.33
CA THR A 94 -2.34 -13.43 19.05
C THR A 94 -3.43 -12.36 19.13
N ASP A 95 -4.13 -12.25 20.26
CA ASP A 95 -5.17 -11.23 20.47
C ASP A 95 -4.62 -9.79 20.37
N ASN A 96 -3.42 -9.55 20.94
CA ASN A 96 -2.75 -8.25 20.87
C ASN A 96 -2.30 -7.96 19.42
N LEU A 97 -1.87 -8.99 18.71
CA LEU A 97 -1.40 -8.92 17.33
C LEU A 97 -2.54 -8.51 16.39
N HIS A 98 -3.73 -9.12 16.54
CA HIS A 98 -4.92 -8.72 15.79
C HIS A 98 -5.34 -7.27 16.07
N GLN A 99 -5.22 -6.79 17.31
CA GLN A 99 -5.55 -5.41 17.63
C GLN A 99 -4.59 -4.41 16.94
N LEU A 100 -3.31 -4.76 16.85
CA LEU A 100 -2.30 -3.96 16.16
C LEU A 100 -2.52 -3.98 14.63
N MET A 101 -2.79 -5.16 14.05
CA MET A 101 -3.06 -5.32 12.61
C MET A 101 -4.38 -4.71 12.15
N ASN A 102 -5.41 -4.67 13.02
CA ASN A 102 -6.71 -4.09 12.70
C ASN A 102 -6.68 -2.56 12.59
N THR A 103 -5.62 -1.90 13.04
CA THR A 103 -5.43 -0.45 12.87
C THR A 103 -4.95 -0.14 11.45
N LYS A 104 -5.63 -0.72 10.45
CA LYS A 104 -5.30 -0.64 9.02
C LYS A 104 -5.05 0.80 8.61
N SER A 105 -3.77 1.13 8.50
CA SER A 105 -3.24 1.87 7.37
C SER A 105 -3.65 1.07 6.14
N PHE A 106 -4.71 1.50 5.46
CA PHE A 106 -4.94 1.07 4.09
C PHE A 106 -3.62 1.35 3.35
N LEU A 107 -2.89 0.30 3.02
CA LEU A 107 -1.72 0.36 2.16
C LEU A 107 -2.23 0.85 0.81
N TYR A 108 -2.31 2.16 0.69
CA TYR A 108 -2.49 2.85 -0.54
C TYR A 108 -1.11 3.35 -0.91
N ASP A 109 -0.43 2.59 -1.75
CA ASP A 109 0.80 3.07 -2.34
C ASP A 109 0.46 4.14 -3.37
N LYS A 110 0.48 5.40 -2.92
CA LYS A 110 0.27 6.60 -3.73
C LYS A 110 1.25 6.68 -4.93
N HIS A 111 2.32 5.88 -4.92
CA HIS A 111 3.38 5.82 -5.92
C HIS A 111 3.65 4.37 -6.40
N GLY A 112 2.63 3.50 -6.36
CA GLY A 112 2.74 2.08 -6.72
C GLY A 112 1.83 1.64 -7.86
N GLU A 113 1.95 0.37 -8.27
CA GLU A 113 1.03 -0.26 -9.24
C GLU A 113 -0.44 -0.20 -8.76
N GLU A 114 -0.68 -0.26 -7.45
CA GLU A 114 -2.05 -0.23 -6.92
C GLU A 114 -2.76 1.10 -7.20
N HIS A 115 -2.05 2.24 -7.16
CA HIS A 115 -2.58 3.53 -7.58
C HIS A 115 -3.09 3.48 -9.03
N TYR A 116 -2.29 2.93 -9.95
CA TYR A 116 -2.68 2.78 -11.36
C TYR A 116 -3.80 1.75 -11.56
N ASN A 117 -3.80 0.66 -10.79
CA ASN A 117 -4.82 -0.38 -10.87
C ASN A 117 -6.19 0.15 -10.42
N ILE A 118 -6.24 0.88 -9.31
CA ILE A 118 -7.49 1.41 -8.78
C ILE A 118 -8.07 2.50 -9.69
N ILE A 119 -7.24 3.45 -10.18
CA ILE A 119 -7.75 4.47 -11.11
C ILE A 119 -8.19 3.86 -12.45
N SER A 120 -7.52 2.81 -12.93
CA SER A 120 -7.94 2.05 -14.10
C SER A 120 -9.28 1.35 -13.87
N ALA A 121 -9.48 0.77 -12.69
CA ALA A 121 -10.73 0.12 -12.32
C ALA A 121 -11.88 1.13 -12.22
N LEU A 122 -11.65 2.33 -11.66
CA LEU A 122 -12.63 3.43 -11.70
C LEU A 122 -13.02 3.76 -13.15
N HIS A 123 -12.04 4.00 -14.03
CA HIS A 123 -12.31 4.34 -15.44
C HIS A 123 -13.08 3.26 -16.19
N LYS A 124 -12.71 2.00 -16.01
CA LYS A 124 -13.42 0.85 -16.62
C LYS A 124 -14.84 0.73 -16.10
N SER A 125 -15.06 0.94 -14.80
CA SER A 125 -16.39 0.88 -14.18
C SER A 125 -17.31 1.97 -14.76
N MET A 126 -16.81 3.20 -14.85
CA MET A 126 -17.56 4.30 -15.48
C MET A 126 -17.86 4.03 -16.96
N ARG A 127 -16.88 3.53 -17.73
CA ARG A 127 -17.07 3.18 -19.15
C ARG A 127 -18.11 2.09 -19.35
N ASN A 128 -18.17 1.14 -18.42
CA ASN A 128 -19.16 0.06 -18.42
C ASN A 128 -20.53 0.50 -17.85
N SER A 129 -20.68 1.78 -17.48
CA SER A 129 -21.89 2.32 -16.85
C SER A 129 -22.29 1.58 -15.57
N ASP A 130 -21.29 1.17 -14.77
CA ASP A 130 -21.47 0.56 -13.46
C ASP A 130 -21.18 1.61 -12.36
N PRO A 131 -22.22 2.31 -11.86
CA PRO A 131 -22.05 3.37 -10.87
C PRO A 131 -21.64 2.84 -9.50
N ASP A 132 -22.10 1.64 -9.11
CA ASP A 132 -21.80 1.05 -7.80
C ASP A 132 -20.31 0.71 -7.70
N ALA A 133 -19.76 0.06 -8.74
CA ALA A 133 -18.33 -0.20 -8.83
C ALA A 133 -17.51 1.09 -8.91
N ALA A 134 -17.98 2.09 -9.66
CA ALA A 134 -17.29 3.38 -9.75
C ALA A 134 -17.18 4.08 -8.39
N VAL A 135 -18.28 4.12 -7.61
CA VAL A 135 -18.27 4.68 -6.25
C VAL A 135 -17.37 3.87 -5.33
N TYR A 136 -17.38 2.54 -5.41
CA TYR A 136 -16.49 1.68 -4.62
C TYR A 136 -15.01 2.03 -4.83
N TRP A 137 -14.56 2.12 -6.10
CA TRP A 137 -13.16 2.43 -6.40
C TRP A 137 -12.80 3.87 -6.02
N LEU A 138 -13.72 4.82 -6.19
CA LEU A 138 -13.55 6.20 -5.72
C LEU A 138 -13.33 6.26 -4.21
N THR A 139 -14.22 5.62 -3.43
CA THR A 139 -14.09 5.59 -1.98
C THR A 139 -12.79 4.92 -1.54
N ARG A 140 -12.38 3.83 -2.20
CA ARG A 140 -11.12 3.16 -1.90
C ARG A 140 -9.91 4.07 -2.13
N MET A 141 -9.88 4.88 -3.19
CA MET A 141 -8.82 5.87 -3.41
C MET A 141 -8.82 6.96 -2.33
N LEU A 142 -10.00 7.51 -2.01
CA LEU A 142 -10.11 8.58 -1.01
C LEU A 142 -9.72 8.09 0.39
N SER A 143 -10.20 6.90 0.79
CA SER A 143 -9.80 6.26 2.05
C SER A 143 -8.32 5.87 2.07
N GLY A 144 -7.72 5.63 0.90
CA GLY A 144 -6.29 5.44 0.73
C GLY A 144 -5.46 6.73 0.80
N GLY A 145 -6.07 7.91 0.85
CA GLY A 145 -5.33 9.18 0.86
C GLY A 145 -4.79 9.61 -0.50
N GLU A 146 -5.40 9.13 -1.60
CA GLU A 146 -5.16 9.65 -2.93
C GLU A 146 -5.50 11.14 -2.99
N ASP A 147 -4.77 11.90 -3.81
CA ASP A 147 -5.05 13.32 -4.01
C ASP A 147 -6.41 13.47 -4.74
N PRO A 148 -7.42 14.14 -4.15
CA PRO A 148 -8.71 14.37 -4.83
C PRO A 148 -8.55 15.10 -6.17
N LEU A 149 -7.54 15.98 -6.29
CA LEU A 149 -7.25 16.66 -7.55
C LEU A 149 -6.76 15.68 -8.63
N TYR A 150 -6.07 14.61 -8.27
CA TYR A 150 -5.69 13.57 -9.22
C TYR A 150 -6.93 12.87 -9.78
N ILE A 151 -7.86 12.47 -8.92
CA ILE A 151 -9.10 11.83 -9.34
C ILE A 151 -9.93 12.77 -10.22
N ALA A 152 -10.06 14.04 -9.83
CA ALA A 152 -10.80 15.03 -10.59
C ALA A 152 -10.19 15.27 -11.99
N ARG A 153 -8.85 15.33 -12.14
CA ARG A 153 -8.19 15.39 -13.46
C ARG A 153 -8.55 14.20 -14.34
N ARG A 154 -8.64 12.99 -13.75
CA ARG A 154 -9.00 11.76 -14.47
C ARG A 154 -10.48 11.75 -14.88
N MET A 155 -11.36 12.38 -14.11
CA MET A 155 -12.77 12.60 -14.48
C MET A 155 -12.90 13.59 -15.65
N VAL A 156 -12.11 14.67 -15.69
CA VAL A 156 -12.11 15.62 -16.82
C VAL A 156 -11.71 14.92 -18.13
N ARG A 157 -10.66 14.09 -18.12
CA ARG A 157 -10.30 13.27 -19.30
C ARG A 157 -11.43 12.34 -19.72
N PHE A 158 -12.02 11.60 -18.78
CA PHE A 158 -13.13 10.67 -19.06
C PHE A 158 -14.32 11.39 -19.71
N ALA A 159 -14.72 12.55 -19.17
CA ALA A 159 -15.80 13.33 -19.76
C ALA A 159 -15.50 13.77 -21.20
N SER A 160 -14.24 14.13 -21.50
CA SER A 160 -13.85 14.54 -22.86
C SER A 160 -13.63 13.38 -23.84
N GLU A 161 -13.11 12.23 -23.39
CA GLU A 161 -12.66 11.12 -24.24
C GLU A 161 -13.73 10.03 -24.37
N ASP A 162 -14.34 9.62 -23.26
CA ASP A 162 -15.27 8.49 -23.21
C ASP A 162 -16.74 8.90 -23.36
N ILE A 163 -17.13 10.08 -22.84
CA ILE A 163 -18.49 10.63 -23.04
C ILE A 163 -18.54 11.50 -24.30
N GLY A 164 -17.63 12.46 -24.41
CA GLY A 164 -17.48 13.31 -25.59
C GLY A 164 -18.78 14.06 -25.94
N LEU A 165 -19.18 13.99 -27.22
CA LEU A 165 -20.37 14.68 -27.73
C LEU A 165 -21.69 13.99 -27.38
N ALA A 166 -21.66 12.78 -26.78
CA ALA A 166 -22.88 12.09 -26.37
C ALA A 166 -23.61 12.85 -25.25
N ASP A 167 -22.86 13.49 -24.35
CA ASP A 167 -23.37 14.46 -23.40
C ASP A 167 -22.34 15.59 -23.22
N THR A 168 -22.59 16.71 -23.89
CA THR A 168 -21.72 17.89 -23.82
C THR A 168 -21.67 18.53 -22.43
N ASN A 169 -22.61 18.22 -21.54
CA ASN A 169 -22.62 18.75 -20.18
C ASN A 169 -21.67 18.00 -19.24
N ALA A 170 -21.27 16.76 -19.56
CA ALA A 170 -20.42 15.95 -18.69
C ALA A 170 -19.07 16.62 -18.38
N LEU A 171 -18.48 17.31 -19.38
CA LEU A 171 -17.24 18.05 -19.18
C LEU A 171 -17.41 19.20 -18.19
N ASN A 172 -18.52 19.94 -18.25
CA ASN A 172 -18.80 21.03 -17.30
C ASN A 172 -18.93 20.49 -15.87
N VAL A 173 -19.61 19.36 -15.70
CA VAL A 173 -19.73 18.71 -14.38
C VAL A 173 -18.35 18.32 -13.84
N ALA A 174 -17.49 17.70 -14.66
CA ALA A 174 -16.15 17.31 -14.26
C ALA A 174 -15.26 18.52 -13.92
N ILE A 175 -15.35 19.61 -14.68
CA ILE A 175 -14.62 20.86 -14.40
C ILE A 175 -15.09 21.50 -13.09
N ASN A 176 -16.41 21.58 -12.85
CA ASN A 176 -16.94 22.13 -11.61
C ASN A 176 -16.48 21.32 -10.38
N VAL A 177 -16.40 19.99 -10.50
CA VAL A 177 -15.83 19.14 -9.43
C VAL A 177 -14.34 19.40 -9.25
N PHE A 178 -13.57 19.52 -10.33
CA PHE A 178 -12.14 19.84 -10.26
C PHE A 178 -11.90 21.18 -9.56
N GLU A 179 -12.65 22.22 -9.92
CA GLU A 179 -12.57 23.54 -9.27
C GLU A 179 -12.96 23.47 -7.79
N ALA A 180 -14.01 22.73 -7.44
CA ALA A 180 -14.41 22.52 -6.05
C ALA A 180 -13.30 21.82 -5.25
N CYS A 181 -12.68 20.77 -5.79
CA CYS A 181 -11.56 20.07 -5.16
C CYS A 181 -10.30 20.93 -5.04
N GLN A 182 -10.11 21.91 -5.94
CA GLN A 182 -8.97 22.83 -5.89
C GLN A 182 -9.15 23.92 -4.84
N PHE A 183 -10.41 24.33 -4.60
CA PHE A 183 -10.73 25.40 -3.67
C PHE A 183 -10.72 24.95 -2.20
N LEU A 184 -11.16 23.72 -1.94
CA LEU A 184 -11.21 23.11 -0.60
C LEU A 184 -9.83 22.64 -0.12
#